data_AF-A0A9E7SCX4-F1
#
_entry.id   AF-A0A9E7SCX4-F1
#
_cell.length_a   1.000
_cell.length_b   1.000
_cell.length_c   1.000
_cell.angle_alpha   90.00
_cell.angle_beta   90.00
_cell.angle_gamma   90.00
#
_symmetry.space_group_name_H-M   'P 1'
#
loop_
_entity.id
_entity.type
_entity.pdbx_description
1 polymer ?
#
loop_
_entity_poly.entity_id
_entity_poly.type
_entity_poly.pdbx_seq_one_letter_code
_entity_poly.pdbx_strand_id
1 'polypeptide(L)'
;MDVEKIREVVKKAELLHKEFQKAFLKAYSLSSNWDFDELRGLLLTLHEIIEKKFDVASEIVSLSSLIGGRFEVFAKELQKNEHQIKFRVEELLPLVESPKISFSERARINASLQRLLQFYRIYDYSITQAIQKLTGELEGLIFISEERKLPPTNIVNKMQKIEMLENTIDTLISFVYYLYYYPSWVHKVEEALRDWHSKGLLWVEVRNVEKNSGVERTHAAKILEGLMLIGVVEKRERGGEYVYKLRGFGED
;
A
#
# COMPACT_ATOMS: atom_id res chain seq x y z
N MET A 1 -16.69 -8.22 -6.23
CA MET A 1 -15.26 -8.44 -6.52
C MET A 1 -15.04 -9.93 -6.47
N ASP A 2 -14.55 -10.55 -7.56
CA ASP A 2 -14.42 -12.00 -7.63
C ASP A 2 -13.03 -12.41 -7.12
N VAL A 3 -12.92 -12.55 -5.79
CA VAL A 3 -11.68 -12.97 -5.13
C VAL A 3 -11.30 -14.39 -5.56
N GLU A 4 -12.27 -15.23 -5.94
CA GLU A 4 -12.03 -16.55 -6.52
C GLU A 4 -11.32 -16.45 -7.86
N LYS A 5 -11.73 -15.51 -8.73
CA LYS A 5 -11.01 -15.26 -9.99
C LYS A 5 -9.54 -14.91 -9.76
N ILE A 6 -9.24 -14.04 -8.78
CA ILE A 6 -7.84 -13.66 -8.48
C ILE A 6 -7.06 -14.84 -7.91
N ARG A 7 -7.69 -15.64 -7.03
CA ARG A 7 -7.13 -16.87 -6.48
C ARG A 7 -6.80 -17.89 -7.58
N GLU A 8 -7.68 -18.08 -8.56
CA GLU A 8 -7.43 -18.97 -9.70
C GLU A 8 -6.22 -18.53 -10.52
N VAL A 9 -6.10 -17.23 -10.80
CA VAL A 9 -4.97 -16.69 -11.59
C VAL A 9 -3.65 -16.82 -10.82
N VAL A 10 -3.62 -16.54 -9.51
CA VAL A 10 -2.41 -16.75 -8.67
C VAL A 10 -2.03 -18.23 -8.61
N LYS A 11 -3.01 -19.13 -8.48
CA LYS A 11 -2.77 -20.58 -8.53
C LYS A 11 -2.21 -21.02 -9.88
N LYS A 12 -2.69 -20.44 -10.98
CA LYS A 12 -2.15 -20.67 -12.33
C LYS A 12 -0.69 -20.22 -12.43
N ALA A 13 -0.31 -19.09 -11.83
CA ALA A 13 1.08 -18.64 -11.77
C ALA A 13 1.98 -19.64 -11.04
N GLU A 14 1.52 -20.20 -9.92
CA GLU A 14 2.23 -21.24 -9.16
C GLU A 14 2.45 -22.51 -9.99
N LEU A 15 1.41 -22.99 -10.68
CA LEU A 15 1.49 -24.18 -11.52
C LEU A 15 2.47 -23.98 -12.69
N LEU A 16 2.39 -22.83 -13.38
CA LEU A 16 3.32 -22.50 -14.46
C LEU A 16 4.76 -22.35 -13.95
N HIS A 17 4.96 -21.81 -12.73
CA HIS A 17 6.29 -21.74 -12.15
C HIS A 17 6.86 -23.14 -11.87
N LYS A 18 6.07 -24.08 -11.34
CA LYS A 18 6.49 -25.48 -11.17
C LYS A 18 6.80 -26.17 -12.49
N GLU A 19 6.03 -25.88 -13.55
CA GLU A 19 6.31 -26.38 -14.91
C GLU A 19 7.64 -25.83 -15.44
N PHE A 20 7.85 -24.52 -15.28
CA PHE A 20 9.11 -23.86 -15.65
C PHE A 20 10.30 -24.47 -14.90
N GLN A 21 10.20 -24.68 -13.59
CA GLN A 21 11.26 -25.31 -12.79
C GLN A 21 11.63 -26.69 -13.35
N LYS A 22 10.63 -27.53 -13.66
CA LYS A 22 10.86 -28.86 -14.25
C LYS A 22 11.55 -28.80 -15.60
N ALA A 23 11.14 -27.87 -16.47
CA ALA A 23 11.79 -27.66 -17.76
C ALA A 23 13.22 -27.15 -17.58
N PHE A 24 13.43 -26.19 -16.68
CA PHE A 24 14.71 -25.54 -16.43
C PHE A 24 15.77 -26.50 -15.85
N LEU A 25 15.37 -27.54 -15.11
CA LEU A 25 16.31 -28.57 -14.63
C LEU A 25 17.13 -29.20 -15.77
N LYS A 26 16.58 -29.30 -16.98
CA LYS A 26 17.30 -29.78 -18.17
C LYS A 26 18.44 -28.85 -18.62
N ALA A 27 18.38 -27.56 -18.25
CA ALA A 27 19.46 -26.61 -18.55
C ALA A 27 20.75 -26.95 -17.79
N TYR A 28 20.64 -27.52 -16.58
CA TYR A 28 21.81 -27.94 -15.82
C TYR A 28 22.55 -29.11 -16.47
N SER A 29 21.83 -30.09 -17.04
CA SER A 29 22.43 -31.20 -17.78
C SER A 29 23.12 -30.74 -19.07
N LEU A 30 22.57 -29.72 -19.73
CA LEU A 30 23.14 -29.14 -20.95
C LEU A 30 24.28 -28.15 -20.66
N SER A 31 24.63 -27.86 -19.40
CA SER A 31 25.67 -26.87 -19.08
C SER A 31 27.10 -27.30 -19.40
N SER A 32 27.35 -28.62 -19.51
CA SER A 32 28.69 -29.20 -19.69
C SER A 32 28.92 -29.79 -21.08
N ASN A 33 27.87 -30.27 -21.75
CA ASN A 33 27.95 -30.84 -23.08
C ASN A 33 26.56 -30.76 -23.73
N TRP A 34 26.38 -29.84 -24.66
CA TRP A 34 25.10 -29.59 -25.34
C TRP A 34 25.25 -29.72 -26.85
N ASP A 35 24.24 -30.31 -27.47
CA ASP A 35 24.02 -30.20 -28.90
C ASP A 35 23.17 -28.95 -29.24
N PHE A 36 23.37 -28.39 -30.43
CA PHE A 36 22.67 -27.16 -30.84
C PHE A 36 21.15 -27.34 -30.89
N ASP A 37 20.68 -28.47 -31.44
CA ASP A 37 19.25 -28.72 -31.58
C ASP A 37 18.61 -28.99 -30.21
N GLU A 38 19.32 -29.66 -29.31
CA GLU A 38 18.87 -29.89 -27.93
C GLU A 38 18.76 -28.58 -27.13
N LEU A 39 19.77 -27.72 -27.20
CA LEU A 39 19.75 -26.42 -26.51
C LEU A 39 18.69 -25.49 -27.08
N ARG A 40 18.54 -25.46 -28.41
CA ARG A 40 17.49 -24.69 -29.09
C ARG A 40 16.10 -25.17 -28.68
N GLY A 41 15.86 -26.49 -28.70
CA GLY A 41 14.58 -27.08 -28.29
C GLY A 41 14.23 -26.75 -26.84
N LEU A 42 15.22 -26.80 -25.93
CA LEU A 42 15.01 -26.39 -24.55
C LEU A 42 14.66 -24.90 -24.43
N LEU A 43 15.40 -24.02 -25.09
CA LEU A 43 15.17 -22.57 -24.99
C LEU A 43 13.81 -22.16 -25.55
N LEU A 44 13.36 -22.78 -26.64
CA LEU A 44 12.00 -22.60 -27.17
C LEU A 44 10.94 -23.06 -26.15
N THR A 45 11.12 -24.24 -25.56
CA THR A 45 10.20 -24.74 -24.51
C THR A 45 10.14 -23.78 -23.32
N LEU A 46 11.28 -23.26 -22.87
CA LEU A 46 11.34 -22.30 -21.77
C LEU A 46 10.66 -20.99 -22.15
N HIS A 47 10.88 -20.48 -23.37
CA HIS A 47 10.27 -19.25 -23.88
C HIS A 47 8.74 -19.36 -23.90
N GLU A 48 8.18 -20.45 -24.42
CA GLU A 48 6.74 -20.69 -24.44
C GLU A 48 6.11 -20.70 -23.03
N ILE A 49 6.79 -21.29 -22.05
CA ILE A 49 6.33 -21.29 -20.66
C ILE A 49 6.42 -19.88 -20.07
N ILE A 50 7.50 -19.15 -20.37
CA ILE A 50 7.69 -17.78 -19.88
C ILE A 50 6.64 -16.82 -20.44
N GLU A 51 6.26 -16.91 -21.72
CA GLU A 51 5.18 -16.08 -22.28
C GLU A 51 3.88 -16.26 -21.49
N LYS A 52 3.49 -17.51 -21.26
CA LYS A 52 2.31 -17.82 -20.42
C LYS A 52 2.44 -17.26 -19.01
N LYS A 53 3.63 -17.33 -18.41
CA LYS A 53 3.90 -16.78 -17.07
C LYS A 53 3.79 -15.26 -17.05
N PHE A 54 4.31 -14.59 -18.08
CA PHE A 54 4.25 -13.14 -18.21
C PHE A 54 2.81 -12.63 -18.43
N ASP A 55 2.03 -13.32 -19.25
CA ASP A 55 0.61 -13.01 -19.46
C ASP A 55 -0.18 -13.13 -18.15
N VAL A 56 0.02 -14.23 -17.42
CA VAL A 56 -0.61 -14.45 -16.11
C VAL A 56 -0.17 -13.40 -15.09
N ALA A 57 1.12 -13.05 -15.04
CA ALA A 57 1.60 -12.01 -14.13
C ALA A 57 1.00 -10.63 -14.48
N SER A 58 0.82 -10.33 -15.77
CA SER A 58 0.18 -9.10 -16.24
C SER A 58 -1.31 -9.07 -15.90
N GLU A 59 -2.00 -10.21 -15.99
CA GLU A 59 -3.38 -10.35 -15.52
C GLU A 59 -3.49 -10.12 -14.00
N ILE A 60 -2.57 -10.69 -13.20
CA ILE A 60 -2.51 -10.44 -11.76
C ILE A 60 -2.31 -8.95 -11.46
N VAL A 61 -1.42 -8.26 -12.18
CA VAL A 61 -1.21 -6.81 -12.02
C VAL A 61 -2.49 -6.03 -12.35
N SER A 62 -3.16 -6.35 -13.45
CA SER A 62 -4.43 -5.70 -13.82
C SER A 62 -5.49 -5.85 -12.72
N LEU A 63 -5.65 -7.06 -12.18
CA LEU A 63 -6.59 -7.36 -11.11
C LEU A 63 -6.17 -6.73 -9.76
N SER A 64 -4.85 -6.61 -9.52
CA SER A 64 -4.31 -6.07 -8.27
C SER A 64 -4.64 -4.59 -8.05
N SER A 65 -4.85 -3.82 -9.13
CA SER A 65 -5.25 -2.41 -9.06
C SER A 65 -6.58 -2.19 -8.32
N LEU A 66 -7.43 -3.21 -8.27
CA LEU A 66 -8.73 -3.19 -7.57
C LEU A 66 -8.61 -3.46 -6.06
N ILE A 67 -7.51 -4.09 -5.63
CA ILE A 67 -7.21 -4.41 -4.21
C ILE A 67 -6.29 -3.33 -3.62
N GLY A 68 -5.29 -2.89 -4.39
CA GLY A 68 -4.29 -1.93 -3.97
C GLY A 68 -3.34 -2.44 -2.88
N GLY A 69 -2.62 -1.50 -2.26
CA GLY A 69 -1.75 -1.78 -1.11
C GLY A 69 -0.61 -2.75 -1.41
N ARG A 70 -0.34 -3.67 -0.47
CA ARG A 70 0.79 -4.62 -0.58
C ARG A 70 0.59 -5.66 -1.69
N PHE A 71 -0.66 -6.02 -1.98
CA PHE A 71 -0.98 -6.99 -3.03
C PHE A 71 -0.49 -6.51 -4.40
N GLU A 72 -0.73 -5.24 -4.74
CA GLU A 72 -0.24 -4.61 -5.97
C GLU A 72 1.29 -4.57 -6.06
N VAL A 73 1.97 -4.30 -4.93
CA VAL A 73 3.45 -4.32 -4.87
C VAL A 73 3.98 -5.70 -5.24
N PHE A 74 3.43 -6.77 -4.65
CA PHE A 74 3.87 -8.14 -4.93
C PHE A 74 3.51 -8.58 -6.36
N ALA A 75 2.39 -8.11 -6.91
CA ALA A 75 2.01 -8.37 -8.30
C ALA A 75 3.01 -7.74 -9.29
N LYS A 76 3.41 -6.49 -9.04
CA LYS A 76 4.43 -5.80 -9.87
C LYS A 76 5.81 -6.45 -9.74
N GLU A 77 6.18 -6.89 -8.54
CA GLU A 77 7.41 -7.66 -8.34
C GLU A 77 7.40 -8.98 -9.13
N LEU A 78 6.29 -9.72 -9.11
CA LEU A 78 6.10 -10.94 -9.89
C LEU A 78 6.30 -10.66 -11.40
N GLN A 79 5.57 -9.69 -11.96
CA GLN A 79 5.64 -9.34 -13.38
C GLN A 79 7.06 -8.89 -13.78
N LYS A 80 7.72 -8.08 -12.95
CA LYS A 80 9.10 -7.64 -13.18
C LYS A 80 10.06 -8.82 -13.27
N ASN A 81 9.94 -9.81 -12.38
CA ASN A 81 10.78 -11.00 -12.39
C ASN A 81 10.52 -11.87 -13.63
N GLU A 82 9.25 -12.02 -14.05
CA GLU A 82 8.91 -12.74 -15.29
C GLU A 82 9.48 -12.04 -16.54
N HIS A 83 9.43 -10.71 -16.58
CA HIS A 83 10.05 -9.94 -17.65
C HIS A 83 11.58 -10.13 -17.70
N GLN A 84 12.24 -10.18 -16.54
CA GLN A 84 13.69 -10.39 -16.48
C GLN A 84 14.10 -11.77 -17.00
N ILE A 85 13.42 -12.86 -16.59
CA ILE A 85 13.76 -14.20 -17.09
C ILE A 85 13.48 -14.33 -18.59
N LYS A 86 12.38 -13.72 -19.08
CA LYS A 86 12.04 -13.63 -20.50
C LYS A 86 13.19 -13.05 -21.30
N PHE A 87 13.63 -11.85 -20.89
CA PHE A 87 14.73 -11.17 -21.54
C PHE A 87 16.02 -12.02 -21.57
N ARG A 88 16.34 -12.73 -20.49
CA ARG A 88 17.53 -13.59 -20.44
C ARG A 88 17.47 -14.78 -21.40
N VAL A 89 16.29 -15.38 -21.57
CA VAL A 89 16.08 -16.48 -22.53
C VAL A 89 16.09 -15.96 -23.97
N GLU A 90 15.48 -14.80 -24.21
CA GLU A 90 15.48 -14.12 -25.51
C GLU A 90 16.88 -13.64 -25.93
N GLU A 91 17.75 -13.27 -24.99
CA GLU A 91 19.17 -12.97 -25.28
C GLU A 91 19.93 -14.21 -25.81
N LEU A 92 19.49 -15.41 -25.45
CA LEU A 92 20.13 -16.68 -25.79
C LEU A 92 19.62 -17.28 -27.11
N LEU A 93 18.32 -17.13 -27.40
CA LEU A 93 17.66 -17.71 -28.59
C LEU A 93 18.37 -17.37 -29.92
N PRO A 94 18.69 -16.10 -30.23
CA PRO A 94 19.36 -15.75 -31.49
C PRO A 94 20.74 -16.40 -31.66
N LEU A 95 21.41 -16.73 -30.55
CA LEU A 95 22.74 -17.36 -30.57
C LEU A 95 22.69 -18.83 -30.98
N VAL A 96 21.54 -19.50 -30.79
CA VAL A 96 21.32 -20.91 -31.18
C VAL A 96 20.48 -21.08 -32.45
N GLU A 97 19.76 -20.05 -32.91
CA GLU A 97 18.93 -20.13 -34.12
C GLU A 97 19.71 -20.07 -35.44
N SER A 98 20.89 -19.45 -35.48
CA SER A 98 21.70 -19.32 -36.69
C SER A 98 23.19 -19.29 -36.37
N PRO A 99 23.76 -20.41 -35.86
CA PRO A 99 25.17 -20.44 -35.48
C PRO A 99 26.08 -20.32 -36.71
N LYS A 100 26.95 -19.30 -36.73
CA LYS A 100 28.10 -19.27 -37.64
C LYS A 100 29.26 -19.95 -36.94
N ILE A 101 29.18 -21.28 -36.90
CA ILE A 101 30.03 -22.20 -36.13
C ILE A 101 31.50 -21.73 -36.07
N SER A 102 31.82 -20.99 -35.02
CA SER A 102 33.16 -20.53 -34.68
C SER A 102 33.39 -20.78 -33.19
N PHE A 103 34.65 -20.97 -32.82
CA PHE A 103 35.03 -21.22 -31.43
C PHE A 103 34.57 -20.09 -30.49
N SER A 104 34.57 -18.85 -30.99
CA SER A 104 34.12 -17.66 -30.23
C SER A 104 32.61 -17.69 -29.95
N GLU A 105 31.79 -18.16 -30.88
CA GLU A 105 30.33 -18.28 -30.68
C GLU A 105 29.97 -19.33 -29.64
N ARG A 106 30.64 -20.50 -29.65
CA ARG A 106 30.46 -21.51 -28.60
C ARG A 106 30.81 -20.96 -27.21
N ALA A 107 31.92 -20.22 -27.10
CA ALA A 107 32.30 -19.58 -25.84
C ALA A 107 31.24 -18.55 -25.36
N ARG A 108 30.66 -17.78 -26.29
CA ARG A 108 29.60 -16.80 -26.00
C ARG A 108 28.30 -17.45 -25.53
N ILE A 109 27.89 -18.56 -26.15
CA ILE A 109 26.73 -19.35 -25.74
C ILE A 109 26.96 -19.92 -24.34
N ASN A 110 28.11 -20.54 -24.09
CA ASN A 110 28.46 -21.07 -22.77
C ASN A 110 28.42 -19.99 -21.68
N ALA A 111 29.02 -18.83 -21.92
CA ALA A 111 28.99 -17.72 -20.97
C ALA A 111 27.56 -17.21 -20.69
N SER A 112 26.70 -17.19 -21.71
CA SER A 112 25.31 -16.75 -21.58
C SER A 112 24.45 -17.78 -20.86
N LEU A 113 24.66 -19.08 -21.13
CA LEU A 113 24.01 -20.17 -20.41
C LEU A 113 24.41 -20.16 -18.92
N GLN A 114 25.69 -19.97 -18.60
CA GLN A 114 26.15 -19.85 -17.21
C GLN A 114 25.51 -18.66 -16.49
N ARG A 115 25.37 -17.51 -17.16
CA ARG A 115 24.64 -16.35 -16.59
C ARG A 115 23.16 -16.66 -16.35
N LEU A 116 22.50 -17.37 -17.26
CA LEU A 116 21.11 -17.80 -17.09
C LEU A 116 20.97 -18.74 -15.87
N LEU A 117 21.86 -19.72 -15.71
CA LEU A 117 21.86 -20.65 -14.58
C LEU A 117 22.10 -19.96 -13.23
N GLN A 118 22.99 -18.96 -13.20
CA GLN A 118 23.23 -18.15 -12.00
C GLN A 118 22.02 -17.28 -11.66
N PHE A 119 21.41 -16.64 -12.66
CA PHE A 119 20.23 -15.81 -12.48
C PHE A 119 19.03 -16.61 -11.98
N TYR A 120 18.84 -17.83 -12.50
CA TYR A 120 17.71 -18.69 -12.15
C TYR A 120 17.54 -18.89 -10.65
N ARG A 121 18.62 -19.06 -9.87
CA ARG A 121 18.51 -19.24 -8.42
C ARG A 121 17.86 -18.04 -7.71
N ILE A 122 18.21 -16.84 -8.14
CA ILE A 122 17.66 -15.60 -7.58
C ILE A 122 16.21 -15.46 -8.04
N TYR A 123 15.96 -15.66 -9.33
CA TYR A 123 14.63 -15.64 -9.92
C TYR A 123 13.66 -16.60 -9.23
N ASP A 124 14.06 -17.86 -9.03
CA ASP A 124 13.26 -18.92 -8.43
C ASP A 124 12.80 -18.56 -7.01
N TYR A 125 13.75 -18.07 -6.20
CA TYR A 125 13.47 -17.56 -4.87
C TYR A 125 12.50 -16.36 -4.90
N SER A 126 12.76 -15.39 -5.77
CA SER A 126 11.95 -14.16 -5.87
C SER A 126 10.52 -14.44 -6.34
N ILE A 127 10.33 -15.32 -7.32
CA ILE A 127 9.00 -15.73 -7.78
C ILE A 127 8.27 -16.52 -6.69
N THR A 128 8.93 -17.49 -6.07
CA THR A 128 8.33 -18.28 -4.98
C THR A 128 7.87 -17.37 -3.85
N GLN A 129 8.70 -16.41 -3.44
CA GLN A 129 8.36 -15.46 -2.38
C GLN A 129 7.20 -14.54 -2.79
N ALA A 130 7.19 -14.05 -4.04
CA ALA A 130 6.10 -13.20 -4.54
C ALA A 130 4.76 -13.96 -4.56
N ILE A 131 4.75 -15.20 -5.05
CA ILE A 131 3.54 -16.05 -5.08
C ILE A 131 3.06 -16.34 -3.65
N GLN A 132 3.94 -16.73 -2.73
CA GLN A 132 3.57 -16.97 -1.33
C GLN A 132 2.93 -15.74 -0.67
N LYS A 133 3.50 -14.54 -0.90
CA LYS A 133 2.96 -13.29 -0.38
C LYS A 133 1.61 -12.95 -1.00
N LEU A 134 1.44 -13.13 -2.31
CA LEU A 134 0.16 -12.94 -3.00
C LEU A 134 -0.91 -13.88 -2.44
N THR A 135 -0.58 -15.17 -2.24
CA THR A 135 -1.49 -16.15 -1.64
C THR A 135 -1.85 -15.77 -0.21
N GLY A 136 -0.89 -15.35 0.62
CA GLY A 136 -1.16 -14.95 2.00
C GLY A 136 -2.05 -13.70 2.12
N GLU A 137 -1.86 -12.72 1.24
CA GLU A 137 -2.75 -11.54 1.18
C GLU A 137 -4.16 -11.92 0.69
N LEU A 138 -4.28 -12.84 -0.28
CA LEU A 138 -5.58 -13.38 -0.71
C LEU A 138 -6.30 -14.14 0.40
N GLU A 139 -5.60 -15.01 1.13
CA GLU A 139 -6.17 -15.70 2.28
C GLU A 139 -6.66 -14.71 3.35
N GLY A 140 -5.91 -13.63 3.59
CA GLY A 140 -6.35 -12.53 4.45
C GLY A 140 -7.64 -11.87 3.95
N LEU A 141 -7.75 -11.58 2.65
CA LEU A 141 -8.95 -10.99 2.04
C LEU A 141 -10.15 -11.94 2.07
N ILE A 142 -9.93 -13.23 1.83
CA ILE A 142 -10.97 -14.26 1.85
C ILE A 142 -11.46 -14.49 3.29
N PHE A 143 -10.55 -14.51 4.25
CA PHE A 143 -10.91 -14.56 5.66
C PHE A 143 -11.80 -13.37 6.07
N ILE A 144 -11.50 -12.16 5.55
CA ILE A 144 -12.34 -10.96 5.75
C ILE A 144 -13.69 -11.07 5.02
N SER A 145 -13.76 -11.80 3.90
CA SER A 145 -14.95 -11.89 3.05
C SER A 145 -15.91 -13.04 3.39
N GLU A 146 -15.40 -14.20 3.84
CA GLU A 146 -16.20 -15.39 4.14
C GLU A 146 -16.83 -15.31 5.53
N GLU A 147 -16.13 -14.74 6.51
CA GLU A 147 -16.76 -14.38 7.77
C GLU A 147 -17.46 -13.02 7.62
N ARG A 148 -18.79 -13.01 7.44
CA ARG A 148 -19.66 -11.87 7.79
C ARG A 148 -19.64 -11.55 9.30
N LYS A 149 -18.56 -11.87 10.03
CA LYS A 149 -18.32 -11.32 11.35
C LYS A 149 -17.62 -10.00 11.10
N LEU A 150 -18.22 -8.94 11.64
CA LEU A 150 -17.57 -7.64 11.81
C LEU A 150 -16.07 -7.82 12.08
N PRO A 151 -15.18 -6.98 11.49
CA PRO A 151 -13.76 -7.06 11.77
C PRO A 151 -13.58 -7.19 13.29
N PRO A 152 -12.66 -8.04 13.79
CA PRO A 152 -12.45 -8.23 15.23
C PRO A 152 -12.55 -6.88 15.93
N THR A 153 -13.31 -6.75 17.01
CA THR A 153 -13.64 -5.44 17.63
C THR A 153 -12.41 -4.56 17.83
N ASN A 154 -11.24 -5.17 18.04
CA ASN A 154 -9.95 -4.50 18.09
C ASN A 154 -9.57 -3.73 16.80
N ILE A 155 -9.82 -4.29 15.61
CA ILE A 155 -9.60 -3.64 14.30
C ILE A 155 -10.61 -2.52 14.07
N VAL A 156 -11.91 -2.75 14.35
CA VAL A 156 -12.93 -1.69 14.25
C VAL A 156 -12.59 -0.52 15.19
N ASN A 157 -12.21 -0.82 16.43
CA ASN A 157 -11.76 0.19 17.40
C ASN A 157 -10.50 0.91 16.93
N LYS A 158 -9.56 0.23 16.24
CA LYS A 158 -8.38 0.87 15.67
C LYS A 158 -8.74 1.78 14.50
N MET A 159 -9.65 1.37 13.62
CA MET A 159 -10.12 2.21 12.51
C MET A 159 -10.85 3.45 13.03
N GLN A 160 -11.76 3.29 13.99
CA GLN A 160 -12.42 4.42 14.66
C GLN A 160 -11.41 5.36 15.33
N LYS A 161 -10.37 4.82 15.98
CA LYS A 161 -9.28 5.64 16.55
C LYS A 161 -8.52 6.42 15.47
N ILE A 162 -8.30 5.83 14.30
CA ILE A 162 -7.63 6.50 13.17
C ILE A 162 -8.53 7.63 12.65
N GLU A 163 -9.82 7.39 12.42
CA GLU A 163 -10.77 8.42 11.99
C GLU A 163 -10.87 9.58 13.01
N MET A 164 -10.89 9.27 14.31
CA MET A 164 -10.85 10.29 15.36
C MET A 164 -9.55 11.10 15.32
N LEU A 165 -8.43 10.45 15.01
CA LEU A 165 -7.11 11.09 14.95
C LEU A 165 -6.98 11.99 13.71
N GLU A 166 -7.50 11.56 12.56
CA GLU A 166 -7.59 12.38 11.35
C GLU A 166 -8.42 13.65 11.59
N ASN A 167 -9.62 13.52 12.16
CA ASN A 167 -10.45 14.67 12.52
C ASN A 167 -9.77 15.63 13.53
N THR A 168 -9.00 15.07 14.47
CA THR A 168 -8.23 15.85 15.43
C THR A 168 -7.12 16.64 14.73
N ILE A 169 -6.41 16.00 13.79
CA ILE A 169 -5.35 16.64 12.99
C ILE A 169 -5.94 17.77 12.13
N ASP A 170 -7.05 17.54 11.44
CA ASP A 170 -7.68 18.57 10.59
C ASP A 170 -8.11 19.81 11.41
N THR A 171 -8.57 19.58 12.64
CA THR A 171 -8.89 20.64 13.59
C THR A 171 -7.64 21.42 14.01
N LEU A 172 -6.54 20.73 14.31
CA LEU A 172 -5.26 21.36 14.64
C LEU A 172 -4.67 22.15 13.47
N ILE A 173 -4.73 21.61 12.25
CA ILE A 173 -4.29 22.30 11.02
C ILE A 173 -5.09 23.59 10.85
N SER A 174 -6.42 23.50 10.98
CA SER A 174 -7.32 24.66 10.92
C SER A 174 -6.98 25.69 12.01
N PHE A 175 -6.65 25.24 13.22
CA PHE A 175 -6.26 26.13 14.31
C PHE A 175 -4.90 26.82 14.07
N VAL A 176 -3.90 26.08 13.58
CA VAL A 176 -2.59 26.65 13.18
C VAL A 176 -2.78 27.73 12.11
N TYR A 177 -3.69 27.51 11.16
CA TYR A 177 -4.04 28.53 10.17
C TYR A 177 -4.55 29.82 10.84
N TYR A 178 -5.45 29.75 11.82
CA TYR A 178 -5.90 30.96 12.53
C TYR A 178 -4.80 31.61 13.35
N LEU A 179 -3.94 30.83 14.02
CA LEU A 179 -2.80 31.38 14.77
C LEU A 179 -1.85 32.19 13.87
N TYR A 180 -1.65 31.75 12.63
CA TYR A 180 -0.71 32.39 11.71
C TYR A 180 -1.35 33.55 10.93
N TYR A 181 -2.53 33.34 10.34
CA TYR A 181 -3.16 34.31 9.44
C TYR A 181 -4.12 35.27 10.14
N TYR A 182 -4.73 34.86 11.25
CA TYR A 182 -5.72 35.65 11.99
C TYR A 182 -5.49 35.63 13.51
N PRO A 183 -4.27 35.92 14.02
CA PRO A 183 -3.96 35.81 15.44
C PRO A 183 -4.86 36.71 16.31
N SER A 184 -5.30 37.85 15.78
CA SER A 184 -6.23 38.75 16.47
C SER A 184 -7.59 38.12 16.74
N TRP A 185 -8.06 37.19 15.89
CA TRP A 185 -9.31 36.47 16.11
C TRP A 185 -9.19 35.47 17.24
N VAL A 186 -8.07 34.74 17.29
CA VAL A 186 -7.78 33.80 18.39
C VAL A 186 -7.75 34.55 19.72
N HIS A 187 -7.05 35.69 19.77
CA HIS A 187 -6.99 36.52 20.97
C HIS A 187 -8.37 37.02 21.40
N LYS A 188 -9.17 37.56 20.48
CA LYS A 188 -10.54 38.04 20.76
C LYS A 188 -11.47 36.93 21.27
N VAL A 189 -11.35 35.72 20.73
CA VAL A 189 -12.13 34.56 21.18
C VAL A 189 -11.77 34.17 22.62
N GLU A 190 -10.48 34.15 22.95
CA GLU A 190 -10.02 33.88 24.31
C GLU A 190 -10.43 34.98 25.30
N GLU A 191 -10.27 36.25 24.91
CA GLU A 191 -10.67 37.41 25.71
C GLU A 191 -12.18 37.43 25.95
N ALA A 192 -12.99 37.13 24.93
CA ALA A 192 -14.44 36.99 25.07
C ALA A 192 -14.83 35.91 26.09
N LEU A 193 -14.11 34.79 26.16
CA LEU A 193 -14.30 33.80 27.23
C LEU A 193 -13.95 34.41 28.59
N ARG A 194 -12.79 35.07 28.74
CA ARG A 194 -12.39 35.72 30.01
C ARG A 194 -13.44 36.71 30.50
N ASP A 195 -14.01 37.50 29.59
CA ASP A 195 -15.04 38.49 29.90
C ASP A 195 -16.36 37.88 30.37
N TRP A 196 -16.75 36.73 29.81
CA TRP A 196 -17.95 36.04 30.26
C TRP A 196 -17.74 35.37 31.62
N HIS A 197 -16.57 34.79 31.82
CA HIS A 197 -16.15 34.23 33.10
C HIS A 197 -16.10 35.31 34.20
N SER A 198 -15.55 36.49 33.93
CA SER A 198 -15.52 37.61 34.89
C SER A 198 -16.91 38.14 35.24
N LYS A 199 -17.90 37.96 34.34
CA LYS A 199 -19.33 38.23 34.59
C LYS A 199 -20.05 37.10 35.34
N GLY A 200 -19.33 36.05 35.75
CA GLY A 200 -19.85 34.93 36.55
C GLY A 200 -20.40 33.76 35.75
N LEU A 201 -20.27 33.75 34.42
CA LEU A 201 -20.71 32.60 33.61
C LEU A 201 -19.60 31.56 33.55
N LEU A 202 -19.82 30.40 34.19
CA LEU A 202 -18.85 29.31 34.23
C LEU A 202 -18.68 28.56 32.90
N TRP A 203 -19.75 28.42 32.12
CA TRP A 203 -19.74 27.72 30.83
C TRP A 203 -20.35 28.61 29.77
N VAL A 204 -19.63 28.84 28.69
CA VAL A 204 -19.97 29.85 27.68
C VAL A 204 -20.26 29.17 26.34
N GLU A 205 -21.44 29.41 25.79
CA GLU A 205 -21.82 28.92 24.46
C GLU A 205 -21.11 29.73 23.35
N VAL A 206 -20.90 29.11 22.19
CA VAL A 206 -20.25 29.77 21.04
C VAL A 206 -20.95 31.07 20.63
N ARG A 207 -22.29 31.13 20.72
CA ARG A 207 -23.06 32.35 20.40
C ARG A 207 -22.70 33.54 21.30
N ASN A 208 -22.33 33.28 22.55
CA ASN A 208 -21.92 34.32 23.49
C ASN A 208 -20.51 34.79 23.17
N VAL A 209 -19.64 33.88 22.74
CA VAL A 209 -18.28 34.19 22.29
C VAL A 209 -18.31 35.04 21.02
N GLU A 210 -19.12 34.67 20.03
CA GLU A 210 -19.33 35.45 18.80
C GLU A 210 -19.76 36.89 19.14
N LYS A 211 -20.76 37.04 20.02
CA LYS A 211 -21.30 38.35 20.38
C LYS A 211 -20.26 39.29 21.02
N ASN A 212 -19.34 38.78 21.84
CA ASN A 212 -18.30 39.59 22.49
C ASN A 212 -17.04 39.75 21.62
N SER A 213 -16.65 38.71 20.87
CA SER A 213 -15.41 38.71 20.07
C SER A 213 -15.58 39.39 18.70
N GLY A 214 -16.81 39.43 18.16
CA GLY A 214 -17.10 39.86 16.79
C GLY A 214 -16.60 38.90 15.72
N VAL A 215 -16.15 37.70 16.09
CA VAL A 215 -15.74 36.63 15.17
C VAL A 215 -16.96 35.77 14.87
N GLU A 216 -17.24 35.55 13.58
CA GLU A 216 -18.39 34.73 13.14
C GLU A 216 -18.42 33.37 13.84
N ARG A 217 -19.62 32.91 14.21
CA ARG A 217 -19.87 31.67 14.94
C ARG A 217 -19.08 30.47 14.43
N THR A 218 -19.01 30.29 13.11
CA THR A 218 -18.33 29.16 12.46
C THR A 218 -16.82 29.17 12.70
N HIS A 219 -16.20 30.35 12.64
CA HIS A 219 -14.79 30.58 12.91
C HIS A 219 -14.49 30.51 14.41
N ALA A 220 -15.33 31.13 15.24
CA ALA A 220 -15.20 31.09 16.70
C ALA A 220 -15.26 29.64 17.22
N ALA A 221 -16.18 28.81 16.69
CA ALA A 221 -16.26 27.39 17.03
C ALA A 221 -14.95 26.66 16.71
N LYS A 222 -14.41 26.80 15.49
CA LYS A 222 -13.15 26.15 15.08
C LYS A 222 -11.97 26.57 15.96
N ILE A 223 -11.90 27.86 16.32
CA ILE A 223 -10.86 28.38 17.22
C ILE A 223 -11.01 27.76 18.62
N LEU A 224 -12.22 27.68 19.16
CA LEU A 224 -12.49 27.08 20.46
C LEU A 224 -12.16 25.58 20.51
N GLU A 225 -12.47 24.83 19.45
CA GLU A 225 -12.06 23.42 19.32
C GLU A 225 -10.53 23.29 19.30
N GLY A 226 -9.83 24.17 18.57
CA GLY A 226 -8.38 24.21 18.56
C GLY A 226 -7.77 24.50 19.94
N LEU A 227 -8.28 25.53 20.62
CA LEU A 227 -7.91 25.88 21.99
C LEU A 227 -8.17 24.72 22.98
N MET A 228 -9.23 23.94 22.75
CA MET A 228 -9.55 22.77 23.56
C MET A 228 -8.50 21.68 23.35
N LEU A 229 -8.13 21.39 22.10
CA LEU A 229 -7.15 20.35 21.78
C LEU A 229 -5.76 20.64 22.35
N ILE A 230 -5.36 21.90 22.44
CA ILE A 230 -4.09 22.31 23.09
C ILE A 230 -4.22 22.51 24.61
N GLY A 231 -5.40 22.27 25.18
CA GLY A 231 -5.64 22.28 26.63
C GLY A 231 -5.79 23.66 27.28
N VAL A 232 -6.11 24.69 26.51
CA VAL A 232 -6.38 26.06 27.02
C VAL A 232 -7.82 26.19 27.51
N VAL A 233 -8.76 25.57 26.82
CA VAL A 233 -10.19 25.55 27.20
C VAL A 233 -10.69 24.13 27.42
N GLU A 234 -11.72 24.00 28.24
CA GLU A 234 -12.52 22.80 28.40
C GLU A 234 -13.80 22.92 27.59
N LYS A 235 -14.30 21.79 27.08
CA LYS A 235 -15.55 21.68 26.33
C LYS A 235 -16.51 20.73 27.04
N ARG A 236 -17.79 21.08 27.07
CA ARG A 236 -18.89 20.20 27.49
C ARG A 236 -20.08 20.36 26.57
N GLU A 237 -20.90 19.31 26.47
CA GLU A 237 -22.18 19.37 25.78
C GLU A 237 -23.29 19.70 26.79
N ARG A 238 -24.16 20.67 26.46
CA ARG A 238 -25.29 21.09 27.29
C ARG A 238 -26.48 21.43 26.41
N GLY A 239 -27.55 20.65 26.50
CA GLY A 239 -28.80 20.92 25.78
C GLY A 239 -28.67 20.88 24.25
N GLY A 240 -27.75 20.07 23.71
CA GLY A 240 -27.48 19.96 22.27
C GLY A 240 -26.55 21.05 21.70
N GLU A 241 -26.05 21.96 22.53
CA GLU A 241 -24.98 22.89 22.15
C GLU A 241 -23.69 22.60 22.94
N TYR A 242 -22.55 22.99 22.36
CA TYR A 242 -21.26 22.93 23.04
C TYR A 242 -20.98 24.23 23.79
N VAL A 243 -20.55 24.06 25.04
CA VAL A 243 -20.14 25.14 25.95
C VAL A 243 -18.67 24.98 26.33
N TYR A 244 -18.01 26.12 26.52
CA TYR A 244 -16.58 26.20 26.73
C TYR A 244 -16.25 26.95 28.02
N LYS A 245 -15.17 26.55 28.69
CA LYS A 245 -14.63 27.18 29.89
C LYS A 245 -13.13 27.34 29.75
N LEU A 246 -12.53 28.41 30.28
CA LEU A 246 -11.06 28.46 30.40
C LEU A 246 -10.59 27.47 31.45
N ARG A 247 -9.53 26.73 31.14
CA ARG A 247 -8.98 25.76 32.08
C ARG A 247 -8.46 26.48 33.33
N GLY A 248 -8.82 25.96 34.51
CA GLY A 248 -8.49 26.60 35.80
C GLY A 248 -9.42 27.74 36.24
N PHE A 249 -10.43 28.12 35.46
CA PHE A 249 -11.44 29.08 35.92
C PHE A 249 -12.49 28.38 36.81
N GLY A 250 -12.74 28.93 38.00
CA GLY A 250 -13.72 28.41 38.98
C GLY A 250 -13.27 27.17 39.73
N GLU A 251 -11.97 26.89 39.77
CA GLU A 251 -11.35 25.88 40.64
C GLU A 251 -10.74 26.59 41.86
N ASP A 252 -11.62 27.03 42.76
CA ASP A 252 -11.31 27.38 44.16
C ASP A 252 -12.10 26.45 45.09
#